data_AF-A0A816GTY2-F1
#
_entry.id   AF-A0A816GTY2-F1
#
_cell.length_a   1.000
_cell.length_b   1.000
_cell.length_c   1.000
_cell.angle_alpha   90.00
_cell.angle_beta   90.00
_cell.angle_gamma   90.00
#
_symmetry.space_group_name_H-M   'P 1'
#
loop_
_entity.id
_entity.type
_entity.pdbx_description
1 polymer ?
#
loop_
_entity_poly.entity_id
_entity_poly.type
_entity_poly.pdbx_seq_one_letter_code
_entity_poly.pdbx_strand_id
1 'polypeptide(L)'
;CYPIIVRQYLSDNASLYRTDCFLKLSVQLFTTQSLARYLISSHNAFQTIIDSFLEYCQSKLDHGKLLFSRTTNTPIQHEFRRAQSILYDLRYLLGVVPDHYTNELRENFINGFQAFLQLLIYIHGMDKVTRQTGQHIEFDPEWETAFNLVIKIQAIISSILDWCSHDKDLLLRAYEVTGLALAEIERTSDVSHLIKDKNNSSIVKTTVHDFKIDCFAYDVAKDPVTVHIPVVRLFAGKFYSKK
;
A
#
# COMPACT_ATOMS: atom_id res chain seq x y z
N CYS A 1 13.08 -12.05 33.27
CA CYS A 1 13.37 -13.06 32.22
C CYS A 1 14.63 -12.75 31.42
N TYR A 2 14.80 -11.56 30.84
CA TYR A 2 16.00 -11.17 30.07
C TYR A 2 17.35 -11.36 30.79
N PRO A 3 17.56 -10.90 32.05
CA PRO A 3 18.84 -11.08 32.74
C PRO A 3 19.18 -12.54 33.07
N ILE A 4 18.19 -13.44 33.12
CA ILE A 4 18.40 -14.89 33.33
C ILE A 4 18.87 -15.54 32.03
N ILE A 5 18.27 -15.17 30.90
CA ILE A 5 18.68 -15.62 29.56
C ILE A 5 20.08 -15.12 29.22
N VAL A 6 20.41 -13.86 29.54
CA VAL A 6 21.76 -13.30 29.35
C VAL A 6 22.78 -13.98 30.26
N ARG A 7 22.42 -14.35 31.50
CA ARG A 7 23.31 -15.13 32.38
C ARG A 7 23.57 -16.55 31.87
N GLN A 8 22.54 -17.26 31.41
CA GLN A 8 22.70 -18.58 30.77
C GLN A 8 23.54 -18.49 29.49
N TYR A 9 23.39 -17.41 28.73
CA TYR A 9 24.18 -17.10 27.53
C TYR A 9 25.67 -16.84 27.84
N LEU A 10 25.99 -16.14 28.94
CA LEU A 10 27.38 -15.88 29.35
C LEU A 10 28.09 -17.14 29.88
N SER A 11 27.34 -18.14 30.35
CA SER A 11 27.89 -19.38 30.92
C SER A 11 28.14 -20.52 29.92
N ASP A 12 27.65 -20.42 28.67
CA ASP A 12 27.69 -21.53 27.70
C ASP A 12 28.97 -21.51 26.83
N ASN A 13 29.91 -22.41 27.15
CA ASN A 13 31.17 -22.61 26.44
C ASN A 13 31.05 -23.72 25.39
N ALA A 14 30.66 -23.42 24.13
CA ALA A 14 30.92 -24.33 23.00
C ALA A 14 30.96 -23.61 21.64
N SER A 15 32.06 -23.80 20.93
CA SER A 15 32.58 -23.04 19.79
C SER A 15 32.00 -23.36 18.40
N LEU A 16 30.86 -24.06 18.28
CA LEU A 16 30.17 -24.29 17.00
C LEU A 16 28.70 -23.80 16.96
N TYR A 17 28.02 -23.74 18.11
CA TYR A 17 26.62 -23.30 18.24
C TYR A 17 26.47 -21.77 18.38
N ARG A 18 27.59 -21.05 18.49
CA ARG A 18 27.66 -19.61 18.77
C ARG A 18 27.03 -18.76 17.66
N THR A 19 27.18 -19.13 16.39
CA THR A 19 26.65 -18.36 15.25
C THR A 19 25.13 -18.52 15.13
N ASP A 20 24.61 -19.73 15.27
CA ASP A 20 23.18 -20.01 15.19
C ASP A 20 22.39 -19.43 16.38
N CYS A 21 22.99 -19.41 17.57
CA CYS A 21 22.35 -18.81 18.75
C CYS A 21 22.36 -17.28 18.69
N PHE A 22 23.45 -16.67 18.17
CA PHE A 22 23.49 -15.23 17.87
C PHE A 22 22.43 -14.85 16.85
N LEU A 23 22.34 -15.58 15.74
CA LEU A 23 21.35 -15.33 14.69
C LEU A 23 19.94 -15.52 15.22
N LYS A 24 19.65 -16.56 16.01
CA LYS A 24 18.31 -16.79 16.57
C LYS A 24 17.91 -15.76 17.61
N LEU A 25 18.83 -15.35 18.49
CA LEU A 25 18.58 -14.31 19.49
C LEU A 25 18.47 -12.94 18.84
N SER A 26 19.31 -12.62 17.85
CA SER A 26 19.20 -11.37 17.09
C SER A 26 17.92 -11.35 16.27
N VAL A 27 17.56 -12.45 15.61
CA VAL A 27 16.28 -12.59 14.91
C VAL A 27 15.16 -12.35 15.91
N GLN A 28 15.13 -13.01 17.07
CA GLN A 28 14.10 -12.77 18.08
C GLN A 28 14.08 -11.32 18.60
N LEU A 29 15.23 -10.72 18.90
CA LEU A 29 15.35 -9.35 19.39
C LEU A 29 14.84 -8.35 18.34
N PHE A 30 15.25 -8.51 17.09
CA PHE A 30 14.84 -7.66 15.99
C PHE A 30 13.39 -7.95 15.55
N THR A 31 12.87 -9.17 15.76
CA THR A 31 11.47 -9.59 15.48
C THR A 31 10.55 -9.40 16.66
N THR A 32 11.04 -8.85 17.78
CA THR A 32 10.17 -8.66 18.93
C THR A 32 9.16 -7.57 18.62
N GLN A 33 7.89 -7.89 18.89
CA GLN A 33 6.77 -6.97 18.86
C GLN A 33 7.06 -5.68 19.65
N SER A 34 7.87 -5.74 20.71
CA SER A 34 8.33 -4.59 21.48
C SER A 34 9.22 -3.63 20.68
N LEU A 35 10.13 -4.13 19.83
CA LEU A 35 11.02 -3.27 19.05
C LEU A 35 10.25 -2.56 17.93
N ALA A 36 9.41 -3.28 17.19
CA ALA A 36 8.61 -2.68 16.12
C ALA A 36 7.67 -1.58 16.66
N ARG A 37 6.99 -1.84 17.80
CA ARG A 37 6.18 -0.84 18.50
C ARG A 37 7.01 0.36 18.95
N TYR A 38 8.19 0.14 19.54
CA TYR A 38 9.06 1.21 19.99
C TYR A 38 9.56 2.08 18.83
N LEU A 39 9.89 1.48 17.69
CA LEU A 39 10.30 2.20 16.49
C LEU A 39 9.17 3.07 15.92
N ILE A 40 7.93 2.58 15.90
CA ILE A 40 6.78 3.42 15.51
C ILE A 40 6.54 4.52 16.56
N SER A 41 6.41 4.14 17.83
CA SER A 41 6.01 5.06 18.90
C SER A 41 7.05 6.13 19.24
N SER A 42 8.34 5.85 19.09
CA SER A 42 9.40 6.78 19.50
C SER A 42 10.18 7.38 18.33
N HIS A 43 10.20 6.72 17.17
CA HIS A 43 11.04 7.13 16.03
C HIS A 43 10.25 7.35 14.74
N ASN A 44 8.91 7.32 14.76
CA ASN A 44 8.08 7.50 13.57
C ASN A 44 8.46 6.57 12.40
N ALA A 45 8.97 5.37 12.70
CA ALA A 45 9.59 4.51 11.70
C ALA A 45 8.68 4.18 10.50
N PHE A 46 7.36 4.07 10.71
CA PHE A 46 6.40 3.87 9.63
C PHE A 46 6.45 5.06 8.64
N GLN A 47 6.29 6.28 9.14
CA GLN A 47 6.36 7.48 8.30
C GLN A 47 7.72 7.59 7.62
N THR A 48 8.83 7.47 8.37
CA THR A 48 10.18 7.61 7.80
C THR A 48 10.44 6.63 6.66
N ILE A 49 10.01 5.37 6.80
CA ILE A 49 10.13 4.36 5.75
C ILE A 49 9.35 4.78 4.49
N ILE A 50 8.10 5.22 4.66
CA ILE A 50 7.28 5.60 3.51
C ILE A 50 7.77 6.89 2.87
N ASP A 51 8.12 7.92 3.64
CA ASP A 51 8.62 9.19 3.11
C ASP A 51 9.90 8.96 2.27
N SER A 52 10.80 8.09 2.74
CA SER A 52 11.99 7.68 1.97
C SER A 52 11.62 7.04 0.63
N PHE A 53 10.57 6.21 0.60
CA PHE A 53 10.09 5.59 -0.63
C PHE A 53 9.35 6.58 -1.54
N LEU A 54 8.58 7.50 -0.98
CA LEU A 54 7.88 8.57 -1.69
C LEU A 54 8.89 9.50 -2.39
N GLU A 55 9.94 9.91 -1.68
CA GLU A 55 11.02 10.74 -2.25
C GLU A 55 11.64 10.08 -3.48
N TYR A 56 11.94 8.78 -3.40
CA TYR A 56 12.43 8.02 -4.56
C TYR A 56 11.41 7.96 -5.71
N CYS A 57 10.12 7.84 -5.38
CA CYS A 57 9.03 7.79 -6.35
C CYS A 57 8.76 9.13 -7.04
N GLN A 58 9.11 10.28 -6.45
CA GLN A 58 8.84 11.61 -7.01
C GLN A 58 9.39 11.77 -8.44
N SER A 59 10.60 11.25 -8.68
CA SER A 59 11.25 11.24 -10.01
C SER A 59 10.52 10.41 -11.08
N LYS A 60 9.54 9.60 -10.69
CA LYS A 60 8.81 8.64 -11.53
C LYS A 60 7.32 8.96 -11.62
N LEU A 61 6.92 10.14 -11.15
CA LEU A 61 5.54 10.60 -11.24
C LEU A 61 5.30 11.28 -12.59
N ASP A 62 4.21 10.90 -13.23
CA ASP A 62 3.61 11.58 -14.37
C ASP A 62 2.18 11.99 -13.98
N HIS A 63 1.86 13.27 -14.07
CA HIS A 63 0.56 13.82 -13.64
C HIS A 63 0.15 13.37 -12.22
N GLY A 64 1.13 13.24 -11.32
CA GLY A 64 0.92 12.79 -9.94
C GLY A 64 0.67 11.29 -9.78
N LYS A 65 0.88 10.47 -10.82
CA LYS A 65 0.75 9.02 -10.81
C LYS A 65 2.07 8.35 -11.13
N LEU A 66 2.35 7.20 -10.52
CA LEU A 66 3.54 6.43 -10.85
C LEU A 66 3.47 5.96 -12.31
N LEU A 67 4.52 6.24 -13.06
CA LEU A 67 4.68 5.79 -14.43
C LEU A 67 5.91 4.88 -14.52
N PHE A 68 5.70 3.67 -15.02
CA PHE A 68 6.78 2.74 -15.32
C PHE A 68 7.11 2.80 -16.80
N SER A 69 8.41 2.85 -17.12
CA SER A 69 8.87 2.87 -18.50
C SER A 69 8.43 1.58 -19.21
N ARG A 70 7.70 1.75 -20.32
CA ARG A 70 7.26 0.64 -21.18
C ARG A 70 8.39 0.02 -21.99
N THR A 71 9.50 0.74 -22.17
CA THR A 71 10.73 0.20 -22.73
C THR A 71 11.55 -0.47 -21.64
N THR A 72 12.00 -1.70 -21.93
CA THR A 72 12.78 -2.59 -21.07
C THR A 72 14.20 -2.06 -20.82
N ASN A 73 14.33 -0.91 -20.18
CA ASN A 73 15.60 -0.45 -19.64
C ASN A 73 15.83 -1.18 -18.31
N THR A 74 16.43 -2.36 -18.41
CA THR A 74 16.74 -3.27 -17.29
C THR A 74 17.38 -2.59 -16.08
N PRO A 75 18.32 -1.63 -16.19
CA PRO A 75 18.95 -1.02 -15.00
C PRO A 75 17.98 -0.24 -14.10
N ILE A 76 17.10 0.57 -14.71
CA ILE A 76 16.13 1.41 -13.99
C ILE A 76 15.09 0.53 -13.27
N GLN A 77 14.70 -0.59 -13.90
CA GLN A 77 13.80 -1.56 -13.29
C GLN A 77 14.45 -2.28 -12.09
N HIS A 78 15.75 -2.60 -12.16
CA HIS A 78 16.48 -3.18 -11.03
C HIS A 78 16.58 -2.21 -9.85
N GLU A 79 16.82 -0.92 -10.10
CA GLU A 79 16.81 0.10 -9.05
C GLU A 79 15.44 0.23 -8.38
N PHE A 80 14.36 0.23 -9.17
CA PHE A 80 13.01 0.31 -8.62
C PHE A 80 12.66 -0.94 -7.80
N ARG A 81 13.00 -2.15 -8.31
CA ARG A 81 12.82 -3.41 -7.56
C ARG A 81 13.60 -3.41 -6.24
N ARG A 82 14.80 -2.82 -6.23
CA ARG A 82 15.58 -2.63 -5.00
C ARG A 82 14.91 -1.63 -4.07
N ALA A 83 14.44 -0.49 -4.56
CA ALA A 83 13.72 0.48 -3.73
C ALA A 83 12.46 -0.13 -3.09
N GLN A 84 11.74 -1.00 -3.81
CA GLN A 84 10.60 -1.74 -3.26
C GLN A 84 10.95 -2.67 -2.10
N SER A 85 12.22 -3.00 -1.84
CA SER A 85 12.57 -3.86 -0.70
C SER A 85 12.23 -3.21 0.63
N ILE A 86 12.20 -1.87 0.68
CA ILE A 86 11.82 -1.10 1.88
C ILE A 86 10.37 -1.39 2.33
N LEU A 87 9.52 -1.86 1.40
CA LEU A 87 8.15 -2.27 1.70
C LEU A 87 8.10 -3.57 2.52
N TYR A 88 9.15 -4.41 2.45
CA TYR A 88 9.25 -5.57 3.35
C TYR A 88 9.55 -5.14 4.79
N ASP A 89 10.39 -4.11 4.97
CA ASP A 89 10.67 -3.54 6.29
C ASP A 89 9.41 -2.96 6.90
N LEU A 90 8.58 -2.30 6.08
CA LEU A 90 7.28 -1.82 6.54
C LEU A 90 6.32 -2.95 6.91
N ARG A 91 6.22 -3.99 6.05
CA ARG A 91 5.40 -5.17 6.34
C ARG A 91 5.83 -5.83 7.64
N TYR A 92 7.12 -5.87 7.90
CA TYR A 92 7.69 -6.39 9.14
C TYR A 92 7.31 -5.53 10.35
N LEU A 93 7.48 -4.21 10.23
CA LEU A 93 7.16 -3.24 11.27
C LEU A 93 5.69 -3.32 11.69
N LEU A 94 4.78 -3.53 10.73
CA LEU A 94 3.34 -3.66 10.95
C LEU A 94 2.89 -5.13 11.12
N GLY A 95 3.80 -6.10 11.02
CA GLY A 95 3.46 -7.52 10.96
C GLY A 95 2.88 -8.07 12.26
N VAL A 96 3.12 -7.40 13.39
CA VAL A 96 2.61 -7.80 14.69
C VAL A 96 1.80 -6.67 15.31
N VAL A 97 0.51 -6.91 15.48
CA VAL A 97 -0.45 -5.96 16.06
C VAL A 97 -0.09 -5.67 17.54
N PRO A 98 -0.11 -4.42 18.02
CA PRO A 98 0.11 -4.08 19.43
C PRO A 98 -0.96 -4.63 20.36
N ASP A 99 -0.57 -5.07 21.55
CA ASP A 99 -1.53 -5.44 22.62
C ASP A 99 -2.09 -4.21 23.34
N HIS A 100 -1.32 -3.11 23.32
CA HIS A 100 -1.65 -1.85 23.99
C HIS A 100 -1.31 -0.67 23.07
N TYR A 101 -2.25 0.26 22.96
CA TYR A 101 -2.12 1.48 22.16
C TYR A 101 -1.97 2.68 23.09
N THR A 102 -0.79 3.31 23.06
CA THR A 102 -0.55 4.61 23.70
C THR A 102 -0.96 5.73 22.75
N ASN A 103 -1.08 6.96 23.25
CA ASN A 103 -1.42 8.11 22.40
C ASN A 103 -0.31 8.37 21.37
N GLU A 104 0.94 8.30 21.79
CA GLU A 104 2.12 8.47 20.93
C GLU A 104 2.16 7.43 19.82
N LEU A 105 1.82 6.17 20.13
CA LEU A 105 1.75 5.12 19.13
C LEU A 105 0.64 5.39 18.10
N ARG A 106 -0.53 5.85 18.54
CA ARG A 106 -1.64 6.19 17.64
C ARG A 106 -1.29 7.37 16.73
N GLU A 107 -0.74 8.45 17.28
CA GLU A 107 -0.34 9.63 16.49
C GLU A 107 0.70 9.25 15.43
N ASN A 108 1.77 8.57 15.83
CA ASN A 108 2.84 8.19 14.90
C ASN A 108 2.39 7.15 13.87
N PHE A 109 1.47 6.25 14.25
CA PHE A 109 0.84 5.36 13.29
C PHE A 109 0.02 6.15 12.25
N ILE A 110 -0.79 7.12 12.68
CA ILE A 110 -1.60 7.94 11.77
C ILE A 110 -0.71 8.78 10.84
N ASN A 111 0.39 9.34 11.33
CA ASN A 111 1.37 10.05 10.49
C ASN A 111 1.93 9.13 9.40
N GLY A 112 2.36 7.91 9.78
CA GLY A 112 2.83 6.91 8.82
C GLY A 112 1.73 6.44 7.86
N PHE A 113 0.49 6.33 8.34
CA PHE A 113 -0.65 5.95 7.52
C PHE A 113 -1.01 7.02 6.50
N GLN A 114 -0.93 8.31 6.86
CA GLN A 114 -1.11 9.44 5.94
C GLN A 114 -0.04 9.42 4.83
N ALA A 115 1.23 9.20 5.18
CA ALA A 115 2.30 9.03 4.20
C ALA A 115 2.03 7.80 3.30
N PHE A 116 1.60 6.69 3.87
CA PHE A 116 1.23 5.49 3.10
C PHE A 116 0.06 5.76 2.17
N LEU A 117 -0.94 6.53 2.61
CA LEU A 117 -2.07 6.92 1.80
C LEU A 117 -1.63 7.79 0.62
N GLN A 118 -0.63 8.66 0.80
CA GLN A 118 -0.01 9.41 -0.30
C GLN A 118 0.61 8.47 -1.35
N LEU A 119 1.27 7.38 -0.92
CA LEU A 119 1.76 6.35 -1.85
C LEU A 119 0.60 5.69 -2.60
N LEU A 120 -0.50 5.38 -1.90
CA LEU A 120 -1.69 4.83 -2.57
C LEU A 120 -2.29 5.81 -3.58
N ILE A 121 -2.25 7.12 -3.31
CA ILE A 121 -2.72 8.17 -4.24
C ILE A 121 -1.85 8.18 -5.51
N TYR A 122 -0.53 8.01 -5.40
CA TYR A 122 0.34 7.89 -6.57
C TYR A 122 0.04 6.66 -7.44
N ILE A 123 -0.47 5.58 -6.84
CA ILE A 123 -0.84 4.35 -7.54
C ILE A 123 -2.27 4.42 -8.07
N HIS A 124 -3.13 5.19 -7.40
CA HIS A 124 -4.54 5.26 -7.72
C HIS A 124 -4.79 5.88 -9.09
N GLY A 125 -5.20 5.08 -10.07
CA GLY A 125 -5.43 5.54 -11.43
C GLY A 125 -4.23 5.44 -12.36
N MET A 126 -3.13 4.77 -11.97
CA MET A 126 -1.97 4.55 -12.85
C MET A 126 -2.26 3.48 -13.93
N ASP A 127 -1.39 3.35 -14.94
CA ASP A 127 -1.48 2.37 -16.03
C ASP A 127 -2.86 2.27 -16.68
N LYS A 128 -3.40 3.43 -17.04
CA LYS A 128 -4.64 3.53 -17.81
C LYS A 128 -4.46 2.91 -19.20
N VAL A 129 -5.42 2.10 -19.62
CA VAL A 129 -5.44 1.45 -20.93
C VAL A 129 -6.79 1.67 -21.64
N THR A 130 -6.74 1.83 -22.96
CA THR A 130 -7.91 1.77 -23.84
C THR A 130 -7.77 0.56 -24.77
N ARG A 131 -8.91 0.09 -25.31
CA ARG A 131 -8.91 -0.99 -26.30
C ARG A 131 -8.15 -0.53 -27.53
N GLN A 132 -7.11 -1.29 -27.89
CA GLN A 132 -6.38 -1.06 -29.12
C GLN A 132 -7.14 -1.67 -30.30
N THR A 133 -7.46 -0.87 -31.30
CA THR A 133 -8.12 -1.30 -32.54
C THR A 133 -7.34 -0.77 -33.74
N GLY A 134 -6.60 -1.63 -34.45
CA GLY A 134 -5.98 -1.24 -35.74
C GLY A 134 -4.65 -1.91 -36.07
N GLN A 135 -3.72 -2.03 -35.13
CA GLN A 135 -2.38 -2.61 -35.37
C GLN A 135 -2.07 -3.78 -34.44
N HIS A 136 -1.26 -4.71 -34.96
CA HIS A 136 -0.64 -5.75 -34.16
C HIS A 136 0.29 -5.11 -33.12
N ILE A 137 0.13 -5.48 -31.86
CA ILE A 137 1.05 -5.09 -30.78
C ILE A 137 2.29 -5.98 -30.93
N GLU A 138 3.39 -5.41 -31.40
CA GLU A 138 4.65 -6.16 -31.58
C GLU A 138 5.33 -6.53 -30.26
N PHE A 139 5.09 -5.74 -29.20
CA PHE A 139 5.67 -5.95 -27.88
C PHE A 139 4.62 -5.73 -26.79
N ASP A 140 4.49 -6.69 -25.88
CA ASP A 140 3.64 -6.54 -24.71
C ASP A 140 4.09 -5.32 -23.88
N PRO A 141 3.16 -4.46 -23.43
CA PRO A 141 3.50 -3.38 -22.52
C PRO A 141 4.05 -3.94 -21.21
N GLU A 142 5.03 -3.27 -20.61
CA GLU A 142 5.48 -3.57 -19.26
C GLU A 142 4.31 -3.36 -18.28
N TRP A 143 3.89 -4.43 -17.61
CA TRP A 143 2.85 -4.42 -16.57
C TRP A 143 3.33 -5.02 -15.24
N GLU A 144 4.44 -5.76 -15.27
CA GLU A 144 4.91 -6.58 -14.15
C GLU A 144 5.29 -5.72 -12.94
N THR A 145 5.97 -4.59 -13.15
CA THR A 145 6.48 -3.73 -12.07
C THR A 145 5.33 -3.14 -11.25
N ALA A 146 4.32 -2.61 -11.94
CA ALA A 146 3.10 -2.09 -11.35
C ALA A 146 2.34 -3.15 -10.55
N PHE A 147 2.16 -4.34 -11.14
CA PHE A 147 1.43 -5.43 -10.49
C PHE A 147 2.16 -5.93 -9.24
N ASN A 148 3.48 -6.12 -9.32
CA ASN A 148 4.31 -6.52 -8.18
C ASN A 148 4.31 -5.49 -7.06
N LEU A 149 4.29 -4.19 -7.38
CA LEU A 149 4.15 -3.13 -6.38
C LEU A 149 2.82 -3.28 -5.62
N VAL A 150 1.73 -3.46 -6.35
CA VAL A 150 0.37 -3.55 -5.79
C VAL A 150 0.20 -4.80 -4.92
N ILE A 151 0.78 -5.94 -5.29
CA ILE A 151 0.79 -7.15 -4.44
C ILE A 151 1.46 -6.87 -3.09
N LYS A 152 2.65 -6.23 -3.10
CA LYS A 152 3.38 -5.88 -1.88
C LYS A 152 2.55 -4.92 -1.00
N ILE A 153 1.92 -3.94 -1.63
CA ILE A 153 1.05 -2.98 -0.95
C ILE A 153 -0.20 -3.63 -0.36
N GLN A 154 -0.80 -4.61 -1.04
CA GLN A 154 -1.97 -5.32 -0.53
C GLN A 154 -1.65 -6.08 0.78
N ALA A 155 -0.45 -6.64 0.89
CA ALA A 155 0.01 -7.26 2.13
C ALA A 155 0.14 -6.22 3.26
N ILE A 156 0.68 -5.04 2.97
CA ILE A 156 0.79 -3.95 3.95
C ILE A 156 -0.59 -3.42 4.35
N ILE A 157 -1.51 -3.23 3.39
CA ILE A 157 -2.90 -2.83 3.66
C ILE A 157 -3.55 -3.81 4.64
N SER A 158 -3.33 -5.11 4.46
CA SER A 158 -3.87 -6.12 5.38
C SER A 158 -3.35 -5.93 6.80
N SER A 159 -2.03 -5.72 6.96
CA SER A 159 -1.42 -5.42 8.26
C SER A 159 -1.96 -4.12 8.88
N ILE A 160 -2.15 -3.06 8.09
CA ILE A 160 -2.74 -1.79 8.56
C ILE A 160 -4.17 -2.01 9.05
N LEU A 161 -5.00 -2.73 8.28
CA LEU A 161 -6.38 -3.03 8.66
C LEU A 161 -6.43 -3.88 9.94
N ASP A 162 -5.50 -4.83 10.11
CA ASP A 162 -5.38 -5.60 11.34
C ASP A 162 -5.05 -4.71 12.54
N TRP A 163 -4.10 -3.78 12.40
CA TRP A 163 -3.80 -2.78 13.44
C TRP A 163 -5.02 -1.91 13.79
N CYS A 164 -5.72 -1.40 12.78
CA CYS A 164 -6.91 -0.59 13.01
C CYS A 164 -8.03 -1.40 13.67
N SER A 165 -8.18 -2.69 13.35
CA SER A 165 -9.26 -3.52 13.91
C SER A 165 -9.15 -3.78 15.43
N HIS A 166 -7.99 -3.51 16.04
CA HIS A 166 -7.75 -3.70 17.47
C HIS A 166 -7.81 -2.41 18.30
N ASP A 167 -8.01 -1.25 17.65
CA ASP A 167 -8.17 0.04 18.34
C ASP A 167 -9.20 0.92 17.62
N LYS A 168 -10.34 1.17 18.29
CA LYS A 168 -11.47 1.90 17.69
C LYS A 168 -11.11 3.34 17.29
N ASP A 169 -10.31 4.03 18.11
CA ASP A 169 -9.95 5.42 17.83
C ASP A 169 -9.00 5.53 16.64
N LEU A 170 -8.08 4.57 16.50
CA LEU A 170 -7.21 4.46 15.34
C LEU A 170 -8.01 4.12 14.08
N LEU A 171 -8.97 3.19 14.17
CA LEU A 171 -9.85 2.80 13.07
C LEU A 171 -10.62 4.01 12.51
N LEU A 172 -11.26 4.78 13.39
CA LEU A 172 -12.06 5.95 13.01
C LEU A 172 -11.20 7.02 12.32
N ARG A 173 -10.03 7.31 12.89
CA ARG A 173 -9.08 8.28 12.31
C ARG A 173 -8.56 7.83 10.95
N ALA A 174 -8.18 6.55 10.82
CA ALA A 174 -7.74 6.00 9.53
C ALA A 174 -8.86 6.04 8.49
N TYR A 175 -10.10 5.75 8.88
CA TYR A 175 -11.26 5.81 7.97
C TYR A 175 -11.54 7.25 7.52
N GLU A 176 -11.52 8.22 8.44
CA GLU A 176 -11.73 9.64 8.14
C GLU A 176 -10.69 10.16 7.15
N VAL A 177 -9.40 9.94 7.43
CA VAL A 177 -8.30 10.36 6.55
C VAL A 177 -8.39 9.68 5.18
N THR A 178 -8.77 8.40 5.13
CA THR A 178 -8.99 7.69 3.86
C THR A 178 -10.16 8.29 3.07
N GLY A 179 -11.27 8.63 3.74
CA GLY A 179 -12.43 9.27 3.13
C GLY A 179 -12.11 10.64 2.56
N LEU A 180 -11.33 11.45 3.29
CA LEU A 180 -10.84 12.75 2.80
C LEU A 180 -9.98 12.59 1.55
N ALA A 181 -9.06 11.62 1.53
CA ALA A 181 -8.26 11.34 0.34
C ALA A 181 -9.10 10.86 -0.84
N LEU A 182 -10.16 10.08 -0.60
CA LEU A 182 -11.06 9.63 -1.66
C LEU A 182 -11.85 10.80 -2.26
N ALA A 183 -12.38 11.69 -1.41
CA ALA A 183 -13.05 12.91 -1.87
C ALA A 183 -12.10 13.82 -2.69
N GLU A 184 -10.83 13.90 -2.29
CA GLU A 184 -9.80 14.61 -3.03
C GLU A 184 -9.55 14.00 -4.41
N ILE A 185 -9.40 12.68 -4.48
CA ILE A 185 -9.23 11.95 -5.74
C ILE A 185 -10.44 12.20 -6.63
N GLU A 186 -11.66 12.08 -6.11
CA GLU A 186 -12.87 12.32 -6.89
C GLU A 186 -12.93 13.75 -7.45
N ARG A 187 -12.41 14.74 -6.71
CA ARG A 187 -12.36 16.14 -7.17
C ARG A 187 -11.29 16.41 -8.21
N THR A 188 -10.17 15.69 -8.18
CA THR A 188 -8.98 15.96 -9.01
C THR A 188 -8.80 14.99 -10.17
N SER A 189 -9.47 13.85 -10.16
CA SER A 189 -9.19 12.74 -11.07
C SER A 189 -9.85 12.93 -12.43
N ASP A 190 -9.01 12.85 -13.48
CA ASP A 190 -9.47 12.73 -14.87
C ASP A 190 -9.88 11.29 -15.26
N VAL A 191 -10.21 10.43 -14.30
CA VAL A 191 -10.69 9.08 -14.59
C VAL A 191 -12.12 9.17 -15.12
N SER A 192 -12.28 8.89 -16.41
CA SER A 192 -13.52 9.09 -17.18
C SER A 192 -14.78 8.46 -16.56
N HIS A 193 -14.66 7.32 -15.87
CA HIS A 193 -15.80 6.69 -15.19
C HIS A 193 -16.19 7.35 -13.85
N LEU A 194 -15.30 8.14 -13.24
CA LEU A 194 -15.58 8.89 -12.01
C LEU A 194 -16.00 10.34 -12.29
N ILE A 195 -15.55 10.94 -13.40
CA ILE A 195 -15.93 12.30 -13.80
C ILE A 195 -17.34 12.35 -14.40
N LYS A 196 -17.75 11.32 -15.15
CA LYS A 196 -19.07 11.30 -15.83
C LYS A 196 -20.24 11.42 -14.85
N ASP A 197 -20.02 11.12 -13.56
CA ASP A 197 -20.98 11.32 -12.48
C ASP A 197 -21.25 12.80 -12.16
N LYS A 198 -20.32 13.73 -12.43
CA LYS A 198 -20.43 15.14 -11.99
C LYS A 198 -21.19 16.06 -12.95
N ASN A 199 -21.17 15.78 -14.25
CA ASN A 199 -21.71 16.67 -15.28
C ASN A 199 -22.91 16.10 -16.04
N ASN A 200 -23.64 15.15 -15.48
CA ASN A 200 -24.90 14.67 -16.04
C ASN A 200 -24.75 13.99 -17.43
N SER A 201 -23.66 13.25 -17.66
CA SER A 201 -23.42 12.61 -18.97
C SER A 201 -23.59 11.09 -18.95
N SER A 202 -24.73 10.70 -19.54
CA SER A 202 -24.99 9.44 -20.24
C SER A 202 -25.19 8.18 -19.39
N ILE A 203 -26.11 8.21 -18.43
CA ILE A 203 -26.85 6.98 -18.11
C ILE A 203 -27.62 6.58 -19.37
N VAL A 204 -27.22 5.48 -19.98
CA VAL A 204 -27.88 4.85 -21.12
C VAL A 204 -28.77 3.75 -20.58
N LYS A 205 -30.06 3.83 -20.92
CA LYS A 205 -30.99 2.73 -20.68
C LYS A 205 -30.73 1.65 -21.72
N THR A 206 -30.23 0.51 -21.28
CA THR A 206 -30.03 -0.65 -22.14
C THR A 206 -30.91 -1.80 -21.68
N THR A 207 -31.07 -2.80 -22.54
CA THR A 207 -31.80 -4.02 -22.21
C THR A 207 -30.81 -5.18 -22.27
N VAL A 208 -30.60 -5.85 -21.14
CA VAL A 208 -29.80 -7.08 -21.05
C VAL A 208 -30.76 -8.22 -20.77
N HIS A 209 -30.98 -9.07 -21.77
CA HIS A 209 -32.10 -10.04 -21.79
C HIS A 209 -33.47 -9.33 -21.68
N ASP A 210 -34.24 -9.57 -20.61
CA ASP A 210 -35.56 -8.96 -20.37
C ASP A 210 -35.51 -7.81 -19.35
N PHE A 211 -34.33 -7.47 -18.84
CA PHE A 211 -34.15 -6.43 -17.83
C PHE A 211 -33.75 -5.11 -18.47
N LYS A 212 -34.51 -4.05 -18.17
CA LYS A 212 -34.13 -2.67 -18.47
C LYS A 212 -33.20 -2.17 -17.37
N ILE A 213 -31.98 -1.82 -17.75
CA ILE A 213 -30.92 -1.46 -16.82
C ILE A 213 -30.38 -0.08 -17.23
N ASP A 214 -30.15 0.75 -16.22
CA ASP A 214 -29.47 2.02 -16.35
C ASP A 214 -27.96 1.77 -16.27
N CYS A 215 -27.21 2.11 -17.33
CA CYS A 215 -25.76 1.87 -17.43
C CYS A 215 -25.01 3.15 -17.71
N PHE A 216 -23.80 3.30 -17.19
CA PHE A 216 -22.92 4.39 -17.57
C PHE A 216 -22.42 4.19 -19.01
N ALA A 217 -22.52 5.21 -19.86
CA ALA A 217 -21.94 5.14 -21.19
C ALA A 217 -20.42 5.13 -21.08
N TYR A 218 -19.84 4.04 -21.57
CA TYR A 218 -18.40 3.81 -21.55
C TYR A 218 -17.98 3.28 -22.92
N ASP A 219 -17.13 4.02 -23.62
CA ASP A 219 -16.55 3.66 -24.90
C ASP A 219 -15.17 3.05 -24.65
N VAL A 220 -15.07 1.73 -24.72
CA VAL A 220 -13.81 0.99 -24.49
C VAL A 220 -12.64 1.45 -25.37
N ALA A 221 -12.90 2.09 -26.53
CA ALA A 221 -11.86 2.59 -27.43
C ALA A 221 -11.35 3.98 -27.04
N LYS A 222 -12.17 4.80 -26.37
CA LYS A 222 -11.85 6.20 -26.03
C LYS A 222 -11.65 6.43 -24.53
N ASP A 223 -12.42 5.74 -23.71
CA ASP A 223 -12.44 5.91 -22.26
C ASP A 223 -11.41 4.96 -21.61
N PRO A 224 -10.35 5.48 -20.97
CA PRO A 224 -9.37 4.63 -20.32
C PRO A 224 -9.91 3.93 -19.08
N VAL A 225 -9.44 2.71 -18.82
CA VAL A 225 -9.65 1.95 -17.58
C VAL A 225 -8.32 1.64 -16.91
N THR A 226 -8.35 1.51 -15.58
CA THR A 226 -7.23 1.01 -14.79
C THR A 226 -7.74 -0.01 -13.77
N VAL A 227 -6.90 -0.99 -13.44
CA VAL A 227 -7.15 -1.94 -12.35
C VAL A 227 -6.56 -1.46 -11.01
N HIS A 228 -5.80 -0.36 -11.02
CA HIS A 228 -5.06 0.15 -9.86
C HIS A 228 -5.87 1.19 -9.09
N ILE A 229 -6.77 0.70 -8.23
CA ILE A 229 -7.66 1.54 -7.38
C ILE A 229 -7.47 1.26 -5.87
N PRO A 230 -6.24 1.33 -5.33
CA PRO A 230 -5.95 0.89 -3.96
C PRO A 230 -6.65 1.70 -2.87
N VAL A 231 -6.83 3.03 -3.04
CA VAL A 231 -7.54 3.86 -2.05
C VAL A 231 -9.02 3.47 -1.91
N VAL A 232 -9.72 3.24 -3.02
CA VAL A 232 -11.11 2.73 -2.99
C VAL A 232 -11.16 1.35 -2.35
N ARG A 233 -10.21 0.47 -2.68
CA ARG A 233 -10.12 -0.87 -2.05
C ARG A 233 -9.82 -0.80 -0.56
N LEU A 234 -9.02 0.16 -0.11
CA LEU A 234 -8.74 0.38 1.32
C LEU A 234 -10.00 0.85 2.03
N PHE A 235 -10.69 1.85 1.48
CA PHE A 235 -11.92 2.42 2.04
C PHE A 235 -13.07 1.40 2.11
N ALA A 236 -13.26 0.62 1.04
CA ALA A 236 -14.24 -0.47 0.99
C ALA A 236 -13.75 -1.73 1.72
N GLY A 237 -12.45 -1.82 1.99
CA GLY A 237 -11.83 -2.84 2.81
C GLY A 237 -12.45 -2.85 4.20
N LYS A 238 -12.30 -3.98 4.89
CA LYS A 238 -12.95 -4.40 6.13
C LYS A 238 -12.82 -3.47 7.37
N PHE A 239 -12.91 -2.13 7.25
CA PHE A 239 -13.30 -1.24 8.36
C PHE A 239 -14.62 -1.72 9.01
N TYR A 240 -15.45 -2.46 8.27
CA TYR A 240 -16.72 -3.04 8.72
C TYR A 240 -16.66 -4.47 9.32
N SER A 241 -15.50 -5.10 9.47
CA SER A 241 -15.43 -6.50 9.94
C SER A 241 -14.81 -6.64 11.33
N LYS A 242 -15.65 -6.47 12.36
CA LYS A 242 -15.77 -7.40 13.50
C LYS A 242 -17.05 -7.07 14.28
N LYS A 243 -18.07 -7.91 14.07
CA LYS A 243 -18.98 -8.32 15.16
C LYS A 243 -18.29 -9.45 15.92
#